data_AF-A0A9D6P4H2-F1
#
_entry.id   AF-A0A9D6P4H2-F1
#
_cell.length_a   1.000
_cell.length_b   1.000
_cell.length_c   1.000
_cell.angle_alpha   90.00
_cell.angle_beta   90.00
_cell.angle_gamma   90.00
#
_symmetry.space_group_name_H-M   'P 1'
#
loop_
_entity.id
_entity.type
_entity.pdbx_description
1 polymer ?
#
loop_
_entity_poly.entity_id
_entity_poly.type
_entity_poly.pdbx_seq_one_letter_code
_entity_poly.pdbx_strand_id
1 'polypeptide(L)'
;MADQHTFLSKARAHDLPWLQAEIEQRVSLLRSLRFDLAFGTVSALKALRTAKRELAQLQTISTEKQRAAATEPSGVPRGAPPSKGRSS
;
A
#
# COMPACT_ATOMS: atom_id res chain seq x y z
N MET A 1 7.85 -10.19 -19.31
CA MET A 1 7.77 -9.15 -18.26
C MET A 1 6.61 -9.52 -17.37
N ALA A 2 6.82 -9.97 -16.14
CA ALA A 2 5.71 -10.20 -15.22
C ALA A 2 5.06 -8.84 -14.93
N ASP A 3 3.78 -8.71 -15.26
CA ASP A 3 3.03 -7.47 -15.23
C ASP A 3 3.04 -6.79 -13.86
N GLN A 4 3.51 -5.54 -13.83
CA GLN A 4 3.40 -4.65 -12.67
C GLN A 4 1.95 -4.60 -12.16
N HIS A 5 0.98 -4.73 -13.06
CA HIS A 5 -0.44 -4.82 -12.74
C HIS A 5 -0.78 -6.05 -11.87
N THR A 6 -0.23 -7.23 -12.20
CA THR A 6 -0.41 -8.45 -11.41
C THR A 6 0.21 -8.34 -10.03
N PHE A 7 1.38 -7.69 -9.91
CA PHE A 7 2.03 -7.44 -8.62
C PHE A 7 1.18 -6.54 -7.71
N LEU A 8 0.68 -5.42 -8.23
CA LEU A 8 -0.14 -4.49 -7.45
C LEU A 8 -1.49 -5.08 -7.03
N SER A 9 -2.12 -5.86 -7.91
CA SER A 9 -3.35 -6.60 -7.57
C SER A 9 -3.12 -7.59 -6.44
N LYS A 10 -1.98 -8.32 -6.45
CA LYS A 10 -1.59 -9.18 -5.33
C LYS A 10 -1.36 -8.37 -4.06
N ALA A 11 -0.61 -7.27 -4.14
CA ALA A 11 -0.34 -6.43 -2.97
C ALA A 11 -1.62 -5.89 -2.31
N ARG A 12 -2.62 -5.49 -3.10
CA ARG A 12 -3.93 -5.06 -2.56
C ARG A 12 -4.70 -6.19 -1.87
N ALA A 13 -4.54 -7.43 -2.30
CA ALA A 13 -5.20 -8.60 -1.73
C ALA A 13 -4.60 -9.06 -0.39
N HIS A 14 -3.38 -8.64 -0.05
CA HIS A 14 -2.68 -9.05 1.17
C HIS A 14 -2.90 -8.10 2.36
N ASP A 15 -2.60 -8.59 3.56
CA ASP A 15 -2.75 -7.86 4.82
C ASP A 15 -1.60 -6.87 5.08
N LEU A 16 -1.82 -5.96 6.03
CA LEU A 16 -0.84 -4.94 6.43
C LEU A 16 0.54 -5.51 6.83
N PRO A 17 0.65 -6.61 7.60
CA PRO A 17 1.96 -7.18 7.95
C PRO A 17 2.75 -7.66 6.72
N TRP A 18 2.06 -8.25 5.75
CA TRP A 18 2.67 -8.69 4.50
C TRP A 18 3.16 -7.50 3.69
N LEU A 19 2.35 -6.44 3.59
CA LEU A 19 2.73 -5.21 2.90
C LEU A 19 3.97 -4.56 3.54
N GLN A 20 4.06 -4.56 4.86
CA GLN A 20 5.22 -4.03 5.57
C GLN A 20 6.49 -4.85 5.27
N ALA A 21 6.40 -6.18 5.30
CA ALA A 21 7.52 -7.05 4.94
C ALA A 21 7.98 -6.84 3.49
N GLU A 22 7.05 -6.73 2.54
CA GLU A 22 7.38 -6.47 1.13
C GLU A 22 8.04 -5.09 0.95
N ILE A 23 7.57 -4.07 1.67
CA ILE A 23 8.19 -2.73 1.70
C ILE A 23 9.66 -2.82 2.17
N GLU A 24 9.92 -3.55 3.27
CA GLU A 24 11.27 -3.75 3.79
C GLU A 24 12.18 -4.47 2.79
N GLN A 25 11.67 -5.52 2.11
CA GLN A 25 12.40 -6.21 1.06
C GLN A 25 12.76 -5.27 -0.10
N ARG A 26 11.81 -4.43 -0.56
CA ARG A 26 12.06 -3.46 -1.63
C ARG A 26 13.07 -2.39 -1.22
N VAL A 27 13.05 -1.95 0.04
CA VAL A 27 14.07 -1.02 0.58
C VAL A 27 15.46 -1.68 0.58
N SER A 28 15.56 -2.94 0.99
CA SER A 28 16.82 -3.69 0.93
C SER A 28 17.35 -3.81 -0.50
N LEU A 29 16.48 -4.21 -1.44
CA LEU A 29 16.82 -4.28 -2.87
C LEU A 29 17.30 -2.94 -3.42
N LEU A 30 16.64 -1.83 -3.04
CA LEU A 30 17.07 -0.49 -3.43
C LEU A 30 18.46 -0.11 -2.90
N ARG A 31 18.84 -0.57 -1.70
CA ARG A 31 20.19 -0.38 -1.16
C ARG A 31 21.22 -1.15 -1.97
N SER A 32 20.94 -2.42 -2.28
CA SER A 32 21.81 -3.25 -3.12
C SER A 32 21.97 -2.65 -4.53
N LEU A 33 20.86 -2.27 -5.18
CA LEU A 33 20.89 -1.65 -6.51
C LEU A 33 21.63 -0.31 -6.51
N ARG A 34 21.60 0.45 -5.41
CA ARG A 34 22.41 1.68 -5.24
C ARG A 34 23.90 1.37 -5.17
N PHE A 35 24.28 0.30 -4.49
CA PHE A 35 25.65 -0.17 -4.44
C PHE A 35 26.12 -0.61 -5.83
N ASP A 36 25.33 -1.43 -6.53
CA ASP A 36 25.62 -1.88 -7.91
C ASP A 36 25.71 -0.71 -8.91
N LEU A 37 24.93 0.36 -8.68
CA LEU A 37 25.00 1.58 -9.47
C LEU A 37 26.34 2.30 -9.33
N ALA A 38 26.97 2.22 -8.16
CA ALA A 38 28.30 2.80 -7.93
C ALA A 38 29.36 2.13 -8.82
N PHE A 39 29.11 0.90 -9.28
CA PHE A 39 29.93 0.17 -10.24
C PHE A 39 29.51 0.38 -11.70
N GLY A 40 28.57 1.31 -11.97
CA GLY A 40 28.33 1.86 -13.31
C GLY A 40 27.44 1.05 -14.25
N THR A 41 26.64 0.10 -13.75
CA THR A 41 25.80 -0.73 -14.62
C THR A 41 24.50 -0.03 -15.03
N VAL A 42 24.29 0.20 -16.34
CA VAL A 42 23.04 0.79 -16.88
C VAL A 42 21.80 -0.07 -16.57
N SER A 43 22.00 -1.38 -16.39
CA SER A 43 20.94 -2.30 -15.94
C SER A 43 20.43 -1.95 -14.54
N ALA A 44 21.33 -1.60 -13.60
CA ALA A 44 20.97 -1.22 -12.25
C ALA A 44 20.15 0.08 -12.20
N LEU A 45 20.37 1.04 -13.12
CA LEU A 45 19.54 2.25 -13.23
C LEU A 45 18.07 1.92 -13.54
N LYS A 46 17.83 1.02 -14.49
CA LYS A 46 16.48 0.58 -14.85
C LYS A 46 15.83 -0.17 -13.68
N ALA A 47 16.54 -1.11 -13.07
CA ALA A 47 16.07 -1.86 -11.91
C ALA A 47 15.75 -0.93 -10.73
N LEU A 48 16.60 0.06 -10.45
CA LEU A 48 16.39 1.04 -9.39
C LEU A 48 15.12 1.89 -9.63
N ARG A 49 14.90 2.34 -10.87
CA ARG A 49 13.70 3.12 -11.22
C ARG A 49 12.43 2.29 -11.03
N THR A 50 12.44 1.02 -11.41
CA THR A 50 11.31 0.10 -11.22
C THR A 50 11.05 -0.13 -9.73
N ALA A 51 12.07 -0.52 -8.96
CA ALA A 51 11.93 -0.78 -7.53
C ALA A 51 11.45 0.44 -6.73
N LYS A 52 11.86 1.67 -7.12
CA LYS A 52 11.34 2.90 -6.50
C LYS A 52 9.85 3.12 -6.76
N ARG A 53 9.37 2.81 -7.97
CA ARG A 53 7.95 2.93 -8.33
C ARG A 53 7.11 1.91 -7.57
N GLU A 54 7.57 0.66 -7.50
CA GLU A 54 6.91 -0.39 -6.74
C GLU A 54 6.81 -0.03 -5.25
N LEU A 55 7.91 0.46 -4.65
CA LEU A 55 7.92 0.90 -3.25
C LEU A 55 6.88 1.99 -2.97
N ALA A 56 6.83 3.03 -3.82
CA ALA A 56 5.87 4.11 -3.67
C ALA A 56 4.42 3.59 -3.73
N GLN A 57 4.14 2.65 -4.64
CA GLN A 57 2.80 2.06 -4.78
C GLN A 57 2.42 1.21 -3.56
N LEU A 58 3.35 0.40 -3.03
CA LEU A 58 3.12 -0.39 -1.81
C LEU A 58 2.83 0.51 -0.60
N GLN A 59 3.57 1.62 -0.45
CA GLN A 59 3.33 2.60 0.61
C GLN A 59 1.96 3.26 0.49
N THR A 60 1.52 3.60 -0.72
CA THR A 60 0.16 4.10 -0.96
C THR A 60 -0.89 3.08 -0.53
N ILE A 61 -0.77 1.82 -0.97
CA ILE A 61 -1.71 0.74 -0.61
C ILE A 61 -1.75 0.52 0.91
N SER A 62 -0.59 0.51 1.57
CA SER A 62 -0.49 0.39 3.02
C SER A 62 -1.20 1.55 3.72
N THR A 63 -1.01 2.78 3.25
CA THR A 63 -1.63 3.97 3.83
C THR A 63 -3.15 3.96 3.63
N GLU A 64 -3.63 3.56 2.45
CA GLU A 64 -5.05 3.40 2.15
C GLU A 64 -5.69 2.36 3.08
N LYS A 65 -5.04 1.21 3.28
CA LYS A 65 -5.51 0.16 4.21
C LYS A 65 -5.50 0.62 5.66
N GLN A 66 -4.46 1.35 6.11
CA GLN A 66 -4.42 1.92 7.46
C GLN A 66 -5.54 2.94 7.67
N ARG A 67 -5.84 3.78 6.67
CA ARG A 67 -6.96 4.71 6.72
C ARG A 67 -8.30 3.98 6.77
N ALA A 68 -8.49 2.94 5.96
CA ALA A 68 -9.70 2.12 6.00
C ALA A 68 -9.90 1.46 7.38
N ALA A 69 -8.83 0.88 7.95
CA ALA A 69 -8.87 0.30 9.28
C ALA A 69 -9.16 1.33 10.39
N ALA A 70 -8.69 2.57 10.23
CA ALA A 70 -9.01 3.68 11.15
C ALA A 70 -10.41 4.27 10.94
N THR A 71 -11.02 4.04 9.77
CA THR A 71 -12.36 4.54 9.40
C THR A 71 -13.46 3.49 9.59
N GLU A 72 -13.15 2.34 10.19
CA GLU A 72 -14.15 1.44 10.79
C GLU A 72 -14.33 1.83 12.27
N PRO A 73 -15.17 2.83 12.61
CA PRO A 73 -15.57 3.04 13.98
C PRO A 73 -16.47 1.87 14.37
N SER A 74 -16.08 1.21 15.45
CA SER A 74 -16.95 0.66 16.48
C SER A 74 -18.42 1.03 16.26
N GLY A 75 -19.26 0.02 16.01
CA GLY A 75 -20.69 0.20 15.77
C GLY A 75 -21.35 1.07 16.84
N VAL A 76 -21.83 2.24 16.41
CA VAL A 76 -22.91 2.96 17.10
C VAL A 76 -23.81 3.53 16.01
N PRO A 77 -25.04 3.00 15.80
CA PRO A 77 -26.02 3.68 14.98
C PRO A 77 -26.54 4.88 15.79
N ARG A 78 -25.92 6.05 15.64
CA ARG A 78 -26.44 7.28 16.23
C ARG A 78 -27.40 7.95 15.25
N GLY A 79 -28.69 7.76 15.54
CA GLY A 79 -29.70 8.77 15.23
C GLY A 79 -30.64 8.42 14.08
N ALA A 80 -31.53 7.46 14.32
CA ALA A 80 -32.86 7.55 13.72
C ALA A 80 -33.49 8.89 14.16
N PRO A 81 -34.07 9.70 13.25
CA PRO A 81 -34.87 10.85 13.66
C PRO A 81 -36.07 10.35 14.47
N PRO A 82 -36.44 10.98 15.60
CA PRO A 82 -37.62 10.56 16.34
C PRO A 82 -38.86 10.80 15.48
N SER A 83 -39.52 9.72 15.06
CA SER A 83 -40.88 9.74 14.57
C SER A 83 -41.80 10.21 15.70
N LYS A 84 -42.01 11.53 15.83
CA LYS A 84 -43.07 12.05 16.69
C LYS A 84 -44.38 11.94 15.93
N GLY A 85 -45.17 10.96 16.39
CA GLY A 85 -46.54 10.76 15.99
C GLY A 85 -47.39 12.00 16.23
N ARG A 86 -48.30 12.16 15.28
CA ARG A 86 -49.63 12.75 15.39
C ARG A 86 -50.23 12.62 16.81
N SER A 87 -50.68 13.74 17.37
CA SER A 87 -51.78 13.77 18.34
C SER A 87 -52.42 15.15 18.34
N SER A 88 -53.70 15.14 17.95
CA SER A 88 -54.79 16.10 18.15
C SER A 88 -54.67 17.52 17.58
#